data_AF-A3E3Y1-F1
#
_entry.id   AF-A3E3Y1-F1
#
_cell.length_a   1.000
_cell.length_b   1.000
_cell.length_c   1.000
_cell.angle_alpha   90.00
_cell.angle_beta   90.00
_cell.angle_gamma   90.00
#
_symmetry.space_group_name_H-M   'P 1'
#
loop_
_entity.id
_entity.type
_entity.pdbx_description
1 polymer ?
#
loop_
_entity_poly.entity_id
_entity_poly.type
_entity_poly.pdbx_seq_one_letter_code
_entity_poly.pdbx_strand_id
1 'polypeptide(L)'
;MSAFQMIRAARFLPASVPLASACRGIASTQLSPTLALNNSKKSSRMQQGLGEPLSKRNAGVSVLGCAITMVAVGGCAQGIGQLFAALVVGMARNPSMKEDLFTYTLIGMGFLEFLAIVVIMMAGLLLYSE
;
A
#
# COMPACT_ATOMS: atom_id res chain seq x y z
N MET A 1 25.51 -23.86 48.49
CA MET A 1 25.16 -25.26 48.17
C MET A 1 23.76 -25.29 47.58
N SER A 2 23.59 -26.14 46.58
CA SER A 2 22.51 -26.27 45.60
C SER A 2 21.07 -26.26 46.13
N ALA A 3 20.13 -25.71 45.34
CA ALA A 3 18.80 -26.26 45.05
C ALA A 3 18.05 -25.30 44.08
N PHE A 4 18.21 -25.44 42.76
CA PHE A 4 17.34 -26.18 41.84
C PHE A 4 15.87 -25.69 41.72
N GLN A 5 15.60 -25.09 40.55
CA GLN A 5 14.49 -25.38 39.62
C GLN A 5 13.08 -24.78 39.82
N MET A 6 12.60 -24.15 38.73
CA MET A 6 11.32 -24.39 38.00
C MET A 6 10.76 -23.05 37.48
N ILE A 7 10.94 -22.72 36.20
CA ILE A 7 10.05 -23.08 35.07
C ILE A 7 8.62 -22.52 35.28
N ARG A 8 8.28 -21.42 34.58
CA ARG A 8 7.03 -21.35 33.80
C ARG A 8 7.03 -20.20 32.78
N ALA A 9 6.95 -20.61 31.51
CA ALA A 9 6.59 -19.77 30.39
C ALA A 9 5.07 -19.46 30.39
N ALA A 10 4.69 -18.22 30.08
CA ALA A 10 3.38 -17.84 29.55
C ALA A 10 3.52 -16.48 28.85
N ARG A 11 3.89 -16.46 27.56
CA ARG A 11 2.96 -16.16 26.44
C ARG A 11 1.97 -15.03 26.76
N PHE A 12 2.41 -13.79 26.50
CA PHE A 12 1.54 -12.63 26.31
C PHE A 12 0.85 -12.74 24.94
N LEU A 13 -0.46 -12.94 24.96
CA LEU A 13 -1.40 -12.76 23.84
C LEU A 13 -2.67 -12.17 24.46
N PRO A 14 -3.08 -10.92 24.16
CA PRO A 14 -4.42 -10.46 24.49
C PRO A 14 -5.39 -10.83 23.36
N ALA A 15 -6.44 -11.55 23.73
CA ALA A 15 -7.53 -11.96 22.86
C ALA A 15 -8.77 -11.05 23.06
N SER A 16 -9.41 -10.70 21.94
CA SER A 16 -10.86 -10.57 21.67
C SER A 16 -11.87 -10.05 22.73
N VAL A 17 -12.53 -8.93 22.36
CA VAL A 17 -13.90 -8.45 22.72
C VAL A 17 -14.96 -9.54 22.35
N PRO A 18 -16.25 -9.63 22.85
CA PRO A 18 -17.20 -8.55 23.20
C PRO A 18 -18.35 -8.82 24.24
N LEU A 19 -19.25 -7.83 24.43
CA LEU A 19 -20.74 -7.92 24.59
C LEU A 19 -21.40 -7.27 25.84
N ALA A 20 -22.58 -6.63 25.58
CA ALA A 20 -23.69 -6.15 26.45
C ALA A 20 -23.76 -4.61 26.63
N SER A 21 -24.62 -3.85 25.92
CA SER A 21 -26.10 -3.79 25.88
C SER A 21 -26.76 -3.40 27.21
N ALA A 22 -27.21 -2.14 27.33
CA ALA A 22 -28.20 -1.73 28.32
C ALA A 22 -28.97 -0.48 27.86
N CYS A 23 -30.27 -0.69 27.69
CA CYS A 23 -31.30 0.21 27.23
C CYS A 23 -31.51 1.41 28.18
N ARG A 24 -31.72 2.62 27.62
CA ARG A 24 -32.49 3.68 28.29
C ARG A 24 -33.44 4.30 27.29
N GLY A 25 -34.69 3.85 27.32
CA GLY A 25 -35.82 4.58 26.77
C GLY A 25 -36.58 5.24 27.93
N ILE A 26 -36.74 6.55 27.87
CA ILE A 26 -37.81 7.25 28.60
C ILE A 26 -38.30 8.40 27.71
N ALA A 27 -39.56 8.27 27.29
CA ALA A 27 -40.56 9.28 26.96
C ALA A 27 -40.25 10.41 25.96
N SER A 28 -41.04 10.33 24.89
CA SER A 28 -41.42 11.31 23.87
C SER A 28 -42.02 12.63 24.40
N THR A 29 -41.58 13.74 23.81
CA THR A 29 -42.46 14.90 23.52
C THR A 29 -42.13 15.39 22.11
N GLN A 30 -43.14 15.38 21.24
CA GLN A 30 -43.06 15.79 19.84
C GLN A 30 -43.01 17.31 19.70
N LEU A 31 -42.18 17.81 18.79
CA LEU A 31 -42.50 19.00 18.00
C LEU A 31 -41.81 18.91 16.61
N SER A 32 -42.65 18.76 15.58
CA SER A 32 -42.45 19.11 14.16
C SER A 32 -41.45 18.31 13.29
N PRO A 33 -41.97 17.59 12.26
CA PRO A 33 -41.20 16.91 11.22
C PRO A 33 -41.03 17.82 9.99
N THR A 34 -39.82 17.94 9.45
CA THR A 34 -39.57 18.28 8.03
C THR A 34 -38.12 18.00 7.69
N LEU A 35 -37.74 16.72 7.72
CA LEU A 35 -36.62 16.22 6.91
C LEU A 35 -37.22 15.48 5.73
N ALA A 36 -37.83 16.26 4.85
CA ALA A 36 -38.31 15.81 3.56
C ALA A 36 -37.16 15.87 2.55
N LEU A 37 -36.94 14.72 1.92
CA LEU A 37 -36.26 14.53 0.64
C LEU A 37 -34.74 14.79 0.57
N ASN A 38 -34.05 13.65 0.51
CA ASN A 38 -33.41 13.24 -0.75
C ASN A 38 -32.20 14.06 -1.18
N ASN A 39 -31.03 13.76 -0.61
CA ASN A 39 -29.78 13.94 -1.32
C ASN A 39 -29.33 12.62 -1.98
N SER A 40 -30.19 12.07 -2.83
CA SER A 40 -29.71 11.28 -3.96
C SER A 40 -29.25 12.26 -5.04
N LYS A 41 -28.06 12.00 -5.60
CA LYS A 41 -27.37 12.71 -6.71
C LYS A 41 -26.47 13.84 -6.20
N LYS A 42 -25.14 13.72 -6.18
CA LYS A 42 -24.25 13.10 -7.17
C LYS A 42 -23.09 12.38 -6.46
N SER A 43 -23.22 11.07 -6.25
CA SER A 43 -22.06 10.22 -6.52
C SER A 43 -21.85 10.33 -8.02
N SER A 44 -20.85 11.08 -8.46
CA SER A 44 -20.38 11.06 -9.83
C SER A 44 -19.72 9.71 -10.10
N ARG A 45 -20.51 8.64 -10.08
CA ARG A 45 -20.22 7.47 -10.90
C ARG A 45 -20.47 7.95 -12.33
N MET A 46 -19.49 8.64 -12.91
CA MET A 46 -19.40 8.81 -14.36
C MET A 46 -19.33 7.40 -14.91
N GLN A 47 -20.50 6.87 -15.25
CA GLN A 47 -20.66 5.64 -16.00
C GLN A 47 -20.23 6.00 -17.42
N GLN A 48 -18.92 5.99 -17.64
CA GLN A 48 -18.29 6.24 -18.92
C GLN A 48 -18.66 5.05 -19.82
N GLY A 49 -19.67 5.24 -20.66
CA GLY A 49 -20.09 4.24 -21.64
C GLY A 49 -18.95 3.94 -22.61
N LEU A 50 -18.77 2.66 -22.96
CA LEU A 50 -17.88 2.23 -24.02
C LEU A 50 -18.44 2.73 -25.37
N GLY A 51 -18.14 3.97 -25.79
CA GLY A 51 -18.41 4.38 -27.16
C GLY A 51 -18.75 5.85 -27.42
N GLU A 52 -18.87 6.74 -26.43
CA GLU A 52 -19.07 8.17 -26.73
C GLU A 52 -17.74 8.92 -26.88
N PRO A 53 -17.52 9.69 -27.97
CA PRO A 53 -16.32 10.50 -28.12
C PRO A 53 -16.32 11.60 -27.03
N LEU A 54 -15.48 11.37 -26.01
CA LEU A 54 -15.37 12.17 -24.80
C LEU A 54 -14.77 13.55 -25.10
N SER A 55 -15.60 14.52 -25.52
CA SER A 55 -15.18 15.90 -25.83
C SER A 55 -14.63 16.72 -24.65
N LYS A 56 -14.56 16.15 -23.43
CA LYS A 56 -13.90 16.75 -22.26
C LYS A 56 -12.81 15.82 -21.74
N ARG A 57 -11.55 16.12 -22.07
CA ARG A 57 -10.38 15.44 -21.47
C ARG A 57 -10.21 15.89 -20.02
N ASN A 58 -10.22 14.93 -19.09
CA ASN A 58 -10.04 15.21 -17.67
C ASN A 58 -8.56 15.08 -17.28
N ALA A 59 -7.73 16.03 -17.72
CA ALA A 59 -6.28 16.01 -17.48
C ALA A 59 -5.88 15.84 -15.99
N GLY A 60 -6.73 16.25 -15.05
CA GLY A 60 -6.47 16.06 -13.62
C GLY A 60 -6.52 14.59 -13.14
N VAL A 61 -7.32 13.73 -13.79
CA VAL A 61 -7.45 12.31 -13.41
C VAL A 61 -6.23 11.52 -13.86
N SER A 62 -5.80 11.74 -15.11
CA SER A 62 -4.53 11.24 -15.66
C SER A 62 -3.32 11.53 -14.76
N VAL A 63 -3.14 12.80 -14.38
CA VAL A 63 -1.99 13.23 -13.57
C VAL A 63 -2.04 12.64 -12.17
N LEU A 64 -3.23 12.54 -11.56
CA LEU A 64 -3.40 11.84 -10.28
C LEU A 64 -3.07 10.34 -10.39
N GLY A 65 -3.53 9.67 -11.44
CA GLY A 65 -3.19 8.27 -11.71
C GLY A 65 -1.69 8.06 -11.86
N CYS A 66 -1.04 8.90 -12.67
CA CYS A 66 0.42 8.90 -12.85
C CYS A 66 1.18 9.12 -11.53
N ALA A 67 0.75 10.08 -10.71
CA ALA A 67 1.37 10.36 -9.41
C ALA A 67 1.27 9.16 -8.44
N ILE A 68 0.12 8.50 -8.39
CA ILE A 68 -0.09 7.31 -7.55
C ILE A 68 0.80 6.15 -8.02
N THR A 69 0.90 5.93 -9.34
CA THR A 69 1.79 4.92 -9.91
C THR A 69 3.25 5.17 -9.57
N MET A 70 3.71 6.42 -9.58
CA MET A 70 5.10 6.78 -9.25
C MET A 70 5.51 6.46 -7.81
N VAL A 71 4.57 6.35 -6.86
CA VAL A 71 4.88 5.93 -5.48
C VAL A 71 5.54 4.53 -5.45
N ALA A 72 5.20 3.66 -6.40
CA ALA A 72 5.78 2.32 -6.50
C ALA A 72 7.30 2.34 -6.79
N VAL A 73 7.83 3.40 -7.42
CA VAL A 73 9.28 3.55 -7.66
C VAL A 73 10.05 3.70 -6.34
N GLY A 74 9.42 4.25 -5.30
CA GLY A 74 10.02 4.32 -3.96
C GLY A 74 10.34 2.94 -3.38
N GLY A 75 9.50 1.93 -3.65
CA GLY A 75 9.74 0.54 -3.27
C GLY A 75 10.96 -0.06 -3.98
N CYS A 76 11.19 0.31 -5.25
CA CYS A 76 12.38 -0.09 -6.00
C CYS A 76 13.65 0.50 -5.38
N ALA A 77 13.63 1.79 -5.02
CA ALA A 77 14.76 2.44 -4.34
C ALA A 77 15.09 1.78 -2.99
N GLN A 78 14.07 1.43 -2.19
CA GLN A 78 14.27 0.67 -0.96
C GLN A 78 14.87 -0.73 -1.23
N GLY A 79 14.40 -1.42 -2.28
CA GLY A 79 14.93 -2.70 -2.72
C GLY A 79 16.41 -2.64 -3.11
N ILE A 80 16.82 -1.59 -3.83
CA ILE A 80 18.22 -1.35 -4.22
C ILE A 80 19.09 -1.15 -2.97
N GLY A 81 18.62 -0.37 -1.98
CA GLY A 81 19.33 -0.19 -0.72
C GLY A 81 19.54 -1.49 0.05
N GLN A 82 18.54 -2.37 0.09
CA GLN A 82 18.65 -3.68 0.75
C GLN A 82 19.60 -4.63 -0.01
N LEU A 83 19.58 -4.58 -1.34
CA LEU A 83 20.47 -5.37 -2.18
C LEU A 83 21.93 -5.02 -1.93
N PHE A 84 22.28 -3.73 -1.92
CA PHE A 84 23.64 -3.27 -1.63
C PHE A 84 24.03 -3.52 -0.17
N ALA A 85 23.10 -3.37 0.79
CA ALA A 85 23.37 -3.73 2.19
C ALA A 85 23.74 -5.22 2.33
N ALA A 86 23.01 -6.11 1.66
CA ALA A 86 23.30 -7.54 1.65
C ALA A 86 24.65 -7.86 0.97
N LEU A 87 25.00 -7.15 -0.11
CA LEU A 87 26.31 -7.30 -0.75
C LEU A 87 27.45 -6.93 0.20
N VAL A 88 27.38 -5.78 0.88
CA VAL A 88 28.44 -5.35 1.81
C VAL A 88 28.60 -6.35 2.97
N VAL A 89 27.50 -6.82 3.54
CA VAL A 89 27.53 -7.85 4.60
C VAL A 89 28.06 -9.19 4.09
N GLY A 90 27.68 -9.60 2.88
CA GLY A 90 28.16 -10.83 2.25
C GLY A 90 29.67 -10.79 1.97
N MET A 91 30.14 -9.64 1.46
CA MET A 91 31.55 -9.34 1.24
C MET A 91 32.37 -9.35 2.53
N ALA A 92 31.83 -8.78 3.61
CA ALA A 92 32.49 -8.78 4.92
C ALA A 92 32.62 -10.19 5.52
N ARG A 93 31.72 -11.12 5.16
CA ARG A 93 31.74 -12.50 5.66
C ARG A 93 32.71 -13.40 4.89
N ASN A 94 32.78 -13.25 3.57
CA ASN A 94 33.70 -14.04 2.76
C ASN A 94 34.17 -13.25 1.51
N PRO A 95 35.31 -12.54 1.60
CA PRO A 95 35.80 -11.70 0.51
C PRO A 95 36.34 -12.50 -0.69
N SER A 96 36.54 -13.81 -0.56
CA SER A 96 37.03 -14.65 -1.68
C SER A 96 36.00 -14.83 -2.79
N MET A 97 34.70 -14.75 -2.48
CA MET A 97 33.59 -14.92 -3.44
C MET A 97 33.06 -13.59 -3.99
N LYS A 98 33.91 -12.56 -4.05
CA LYS A 98 33.46 -11.19 -4.36
C LYS A 98 32.85 -11.03 -5.75
N GLU A 99 33.45 -11.68 -6.73
CA GLU A 99 33.02 -11.56 -8.12
C GLU A 99 31.65 -12.22 -8.34
N ASP A 100 31.40 -13.34 -7.67
CA ASP A 100 30.12 -14.05 -7.75
C ASP A 100 29.01 -13.26 -7.03
N LEU A 101 29.28 -12.75 -5.81
CA LEU A 101 28.32 -11.91 -5.09
C LEU A 101 28.00 -10.61 -5.83
N PHE A 102 29.00 -9.99 -6.46
CA PHE A 102 28.80 -8.80 -7.27
C PHE A 102 27.99 -9.11 -8.53
N THR A 103 28.26 -10.23 -9.20
CA THR A 103 27.50 -10.69 -10.37
C THR A 103 26.02 -10.93 -10.02
N TYR A 104 25.72 -11.61 -8.92
CA TYR A 104 24.33 -11.79 -8.46
C TYR A 104 23.66 -10.48 -8.08
N THR A 105 24.42 -9.55 -7.51
CA THR A 105 23.91 -8.21 -7.19
C THR A 105 23.61 -7.40 -8.44
N LEU A 106 24.43 -7.49 -9.49
CA LEU A 106 24.14 -6.85 -10.77
C LEU A 106 22.90 -7.44 -11.46
N ILE A 107 22.70 -8.76 -11.38
CA ILE A 107 21.48 -9.41 -11.87
C ILE A 107 20.25 -8.89 -11.10
N GLY A 108 20.34 -8.79 -9.76
CA GLY A 108 19.29 -8.23 -8.92
C GLY A 108 19.00 -6.76 -9.20
N MET A 109 20.05 -5.95 -9.42
CA MET A 109 19.92 -4.54 -9.85
C MET A 109 19.20 -4.44 -11.19
N GLY A 110 19.59 -5.25 -12.18
CA GLY A 110 18.95 -5.26 -13.50
C GLY A 110 17.46 -5.57 -13.42
N PHE A 111 17.05 -6.48 -12.53
CA PHE A 111 15.63 -6.78 -12.30
C PHE A 111 14.88 -5.63 -11.62
N LEU A 112 15.48 -4.98 -10.61
CA LEU A 112 14.87 -3.83 -9.95
C LEU A 112 14.74 -2.62 -10.89
N GLU A 113 15.75 -2.36 -11.71
CA GLU A 113 15.72 -1.32 -12.74
C GLU A 113 14.67 -1.63 -13.82
N PHE A 114 14.55 -2.89 -14.24
CA PHE A 114 13.50 -3.30 -15.16
C PHE A 114 12.10 -3.01 -14.58
N LEU A 115 11.86 -3.35 -13.31
CA LEU A 115 10.59 -3.03 -12.65
C LEU A 115 10.34 -1.52 -12.53
N ALA A 116 11.37 -0.74 -12.20
CA ALA A 116 11.28 0.71 -12.14
C ALA A 116 10.90 1.31 -13.52
N ILE A 117 11.53 0.85 -14.59
CA ILE A 117 11.23 1.28 -15.96
C ILE A 117 9.80 0.89 -16.35
N VAL A 118 9.33 -0.31 -15.99
CA VAL A 118 7.94 -0.74 -16.25
C VAL A 118 6.93 0.16 -15.54
N VAL A 119 7.19 0.53 -14.29
CA VAL A 119 6.34 1.47 -13.53
C VAL A 119 6.34 2.85 -14.18
N ILE A 120 7.50 3.37 -14.57
CA ILE A 120 7.63 4.67 -15.24
C ILE A 120 6.93 4.64 -16.61
N MET A 121 7.05 3.55 -17.36
CA MET A 121 6.36 3.38 -18.64
C MET A 121 4.84 3.42 -18.44
N MET A 122 4.31 2.72 -17.43
CA MET A 122 2.88 2.76 -17.12
C MET A 122 2.42 4.15 -16.65
N ALA A 123 3.22 4.84 -15.84
CA ALA A 123 2.94 6.22 -15.46
C ALA A 123 2.90 7.15 -16.68
N GLY A 124 3.81 6.95 -17.64
CA GLY A 124 3.83 7.67 -18.92
C GLY A 124 2.60 7.37 -19.78
N LEU A 125 2.18 6.10 -19.87
CA LEU A 125 0.94 5.74 -20.57
C LEU A 125 -0.27 6.40 -19.93
N LEU A 126 -0.39 6.40 -18.60
CA LEU A 126 -1.50 7.07 -17.91
C LEU A 126 -1.51 8.58 -18.16
N LEU A 127 -0.33 9.22 -18.25
CA LEU A 127 -0.21 10.64 -18.56
C LEU A 127 -0.73 10.98 -19.97
N TYR A 128 -0.44 10.14 -20.96
CA TYR A 128 -0.78 10.40 -22.37
C TYR A 128 -2.04 9.67 -22.87
N SER A 129 -2.68 8.83 -22.06
CA SER A 129 -3.85 8.04 -22.44
C SER A 129 -5.15 8.86 -22.51
N GLU A 130 -5.13 10.15 -22.16
CA GLU A 130 -6.33 10.99 -21.99
C GLU A 130 -6.45 12.15 -22.99
#